data_AF-A0A0C3S1U3-F1
#
_entry.id   AF-A0A0C3S1U3-F1
#
_cell.length_a   1.000
_cell.length_b   1.000
_cell.length_c   1.000
_cell.angle_alpha   90.00
_cell.angle_beta   90.00
_cell.angle_gamma   90.00
#
_symmetry.space_group_name_H-M   'P 1'
#
loop_
_entity.id
_entity.type
_entity.pdbx_description
1 polymer ?
#
loop_
_entity_poly.entity_id
_entity_poly.type
_entity_poly.pdbx_seq_one_letter_code
_entity_poly.pdbx_strand_id
1 'polypeptide(L)'
;MQTSSLIDSTPRLQYTLELLLAGMVDSNSNGSATSAFAKLRKLRRAWQEFRLSHQITLPCFHGRTPLACDYKVSAGVLGQQVGQRGLKFHLLSSSPWGIDAQEWDIEDLGFEVYHFVLDVAQDLLIATELQTEAVDVIVGMRVHLLSLHTGKPHPHAQVPVFTVDYSDNDGRIGVNAECCGDSLGVMVTTRFFDGICELLVWNWKTGQLRLDIYNMMYDAEPWLDKFIGANSFHFLDADHVLVPTIEENKGINSRAVLHMFDCREISPARKALRDLISCGTAFILPPLAQNFEYTQFDCAANIPPPLAPTSPFHPDPTLRMVVFQLGETVGSRCATSPTTQGLRHFACPRGQPQQVSRHGRPRGRARKRRLADSNYDL
;
A
#
# COMPACT_ATOMS: atom_id res chain seq x y z
N MET A 1 19.17 41.60 13.40
CA MET A 1 19.65 41.69 12.00
C MET A 1 20.96 40.92 11.72
N GLN A 2 21.78 40.56 12.71
CA GLN A 2 23.06 39.85 12.47
C GLN A 2 22.91 38.35 12.10
N THR A 3 21.83 37.69 12.47
CA THR A 3 21.62 36.26 12.21
C THR A 3 21.34 35.96 10.72
N SER A 4 20.66 36.87 10.01
CA SER A 4 20.39 36.70 8.57
C SER A 4 21.69 36.74 7.76
N SER A 5 22.59 37.69 8.04
CA SER A 5 23.82 37.82 7.23
C SER A 5 24.76 36.63 7.41
N LEU A 6 24.77 35.98 8.58
CA LEU A 6 25.57 34.77 8.82
C LEU A 6 25.03 33.57 8.04
N ILE A 7 23.71 33.39 8.01
CA ILE A 7 23.04 32.34 7.23
C ILE A 7 23.24 32.58 5.73
N ASP A 8 23.11 33.83 5.28
CA ASP A 8 23.23 34.19 3.87
C ASP A 8 24.67 34.08 3.35
N SER A 9 25.66 34.26 4.21
CA SER A 9 27.09 34.21 3.85
C SER A 9 27.76 32.83 3.98
N THR A 10 27.06 31.83 4.53
CA THR A 10 27.65 30.50 4.80
C THR A 10 26.98 29.41 3.95
N PRO A 11 27.52 29.06 2.76
CA PRO A 11 26.92 28.07 1.86
C PRO A 11 26.64 26.71 2.49
N ARG A 12 27.53 26.26 3.40
CA ARG A 12 27.36 24.99 4.12
C ARG A 12 26.13 25.02 5.03
N LEU A 13 25.88 26.13 5.72
CA LEU A 13 24.71 26.28 6.59
C LEU A 13 23.41 26.33 5.76
N GLN A 14 23.43 27.02 4.62
CA GLN A 14 22.29 27.00 3.68
C GLN A 14 22.00 25.59 3.18
N TYR A 15 23.04 24.84 2.82
CA TYR A 15 22.88 23.45 2.37
C TYR A 15 22.28 22.56 3.46
N THR A 16 22.79 22.63 4.69
CA THR A 16 22.23 21.87 5.83
C THR A 16 20.77 22.25 6.12
N LEU A 17 20.42 23.55 6.09
CA LEU A 17 19.04 23.99 6.26
C LEU A 17 18.13 23.47 5.16
N GLU A 18 18.60 23.48 3.91
CA GLU A 18 17.82 23.00 2.78
C GLU A 18 17.64 21.48 2.78
N LEU A 19 18.63 20.74 3.28
CA LEU A 19 18.51 19.30 3.55
C LEU A 19 17.42 19.04 4.59
N LEU A 20 17.49 19.74 5.74
CA LEU A 20 16.51 19.62 6.82
C LEU A 20 15.08 19.95 6.32
N LEU A 21 14.92 21.05 5.60
CA LEU A 21 13.62 21.45 5.04
C LEU A 21 13.08 20.48 3.97
N ALA A 22 13.95 19.69 3.34
CA ALA A 22 13.57 18.66 2.39
C ALA A 22 13.38 17.28 3.04
N GLY A 23 13.61 17.15 4.35
CA GLY A 23 13.63 15.86 5.05
C GLY A 23 14.74 14.93 4.53
N MET A 24 15.90 15.50 4.21
CA MET A 24 17.04 14.80 3.62
C MET A 24 18.28 14.95 4.51
N VAL A 25 19.22 14.02 4.39
CA VAL A 25 20.53 14.03 5.04
C VAL A 25 21.64 13.93 3.99
N ASP A 26 22.80 14.51 4.29
CA ASP A 26 23.98 14.45 3.43
C ASP A 26 24.56 13.02 3.45
N SER A 27 24.86 12.47 2.29
CA SER A 27 25.46 11.13 2.17
C SER A 27 26.97 11.12 2.43
N ASN A 28 27.58 12.27 2.76
CA ASN A 28 29.04 12.45 2.85
C ASN A 28 29.77 12.02 1.57
N SER A 29 29.09 12.07 0.42
CA SER A 29 29.72 11.71 -0.86
C SER A 29 30.88 12.67 -1.14
N ASN A 30 31.96 12.19 -1.76
CA ASN A 30 33.13 13.01 -2.15
C ASN A 30 32.81 14.12 -3.18
N GLY A 31 31.53 14.39 -3.45
CA GLY A 31 31.08 15.42 -4.37
C GLY A 31 31.20 16.83 -3.80
N SER A 32 31.25 17.82 -4.70
CA SER A 32 31.18 19.23 -4.31
C SER A 32 29.82 19.56 -3.68
N ALA A 33 29.83 20.11 -2.47
CA ALA A 33 28.63 20.60 -1.78
C ALA A 33 27.80 21.57 -2.65
N THR A 34 28.44 22.33 -3.53
CA THR A 34 27.75 23.23 -4.48
C THR A 34 26.90 22.46 -5.49
N SER A 35 27.41 21.35 -6.01
CA SER A 35 26.67 20.49 -6.96
C SER A 35 25.51 19.78 -6.26
N ALA A 36 25.75 19.25 -5.06
CA ALA A 36 24.72 18.65 -4.22
C ALA A 36 23.59 19.66 -3.93
N PHE A 37 23.95 20.89 -3.55
CA PHE A 37 22.98 21.94 -3.27
C PHE A 37 22.14 22.33 -4.51
N ALA A 38 22.77 22.44 -5.68
CA ALA A 38 22.06 22.72 -6.93
C ALA A 38 21.05 21.60 -7.27
N LYS A 39 21.44 20.33 -7.08
CA LYS A 39 20.54 19.17 -7.27
C LYS A 39 19.36 19.21 -6.29
N LEU A 40 19.62 19.49 -5.00
CA LEU A 40 18.58 19.56 -3.98
C LEU A 40 17.55 20.66 -4.29
N ARG A 41 18.02 21.86 -4.67
CA ARG A 41 17.13 22.95 -5.07
C ARG A 41 16.30 22.62 -6.31
N LYS A 42 16.91 21.97 -7.30
CA LYS A 42 16.19 21.49 -8.49
C LYS A 42 15.09 20.50 -8.10
N LEU A 43 15.38 19.54 -7.22
CA LEU A 43 14.41 18.59 -6.71
C LEU A 43 13.25 19.29 -5.97
N ARG A 44 13.55 20.19 -5.04
CA ARG A 44 12.53 20.94 -4.29
C ARG A 44 11.61 21.75 -5.20
N ARG A 45 12.18 22.47 -6.18
CA ARG A 45 11.38 23.22 -7.16
C ARG A 45 10.50 22.30 -8.00
N ALA A 46 11.03 21.17 -8.46
CA ALA A 46 10.23 20.20 -9.22
C ALA A 46 9.01 19.71 -8.42
N TRP A 47 9.19 19.42 -7.13
CA TRP A 47 8.09 19.05 -6.23
C TRP A 47 7.09 20.18 -5.97
N GLN A 48 7.58 21.41 -5.73
CA GLN A 48 6.72 22.57 -5.48
C GLN A 48 5.90 22.99 -6.70
N GLU A 49 6.50 22.92 -7.88
CA GLU A 49 5.86 23.31 -9.14
C GLU A 49 5.14 22.13 -9.82
N PHE A 50 5.26 20.92 -9.25
CA PHE A 50 4.79 19.65 -9.82
C PHE A 50 5.20 19.48 -11.30
N ARG A 51 6.42 19.89 -11.63
CA ARG A 51 6.96 19.82 -13.00
C ARG A 51 7.64 18.49 -13.23
N LEU A 52 6.95 17.61 -13.95
CA LEU A 52 7.51 16.33 -14.41
C LEU A 52 8.66 16.59 -15.37
N SER A 53 9.85 16.07 -15.05
CA SER A 53 11.02 16.19 -15.93
C SER A 53 11.00 15.21 -17.10
N HIS A 54 10.28 14.11 -16.95
CA HIS A 54 10.20 13.02 -17.92
C HIS A 54 8.87 12.29 -17.73
N GLN A 55 8.31 11.80 -18.83
CA GLN A 55 7.12 10.96 -18.82
C GLN A 55 7.41 9.73 -19.67
N ILE A 56 7.12 8.56 -19.12
CA ILE A 56 7.15 7.30 -19.86
C ILE A 56 5.77 6.68 -19.89
N THR A 57 5.51 5.91 -20.93
CA THR A 57 4.32 5.08 -21.05
C THR A 57 4.77 3.64 -21.07
N LEU A 58 4.32 2.85 -20.10
CA LEU A 58 4.59 1.43 -20.01
C LEU A 58 3.30 0.65 -20.33
N PRO A 59 3.41 -0.54 -20.95
CA PRO A 59 2.25 -1.41 -21.13
C PRO A 59 1.61 -1.77 -19.78
N CYS A 60 0.27 -1.76 -19.69
CA CYS A 60 -0.43 -2.37 -18.55
C CYS A 60 -0.55 -3.86 -18.84
N PHE A 61 0.18 -4.68 -18.08
CA PHE A 61 -0.01 -6.12 -18.09
C PHE A 61 -1.18 -6.45 -17.16
N HIS A 62 -2.05 -7.33 -17.64
CA HIS A 62 -3.17 -7.82 -16.85
C HIS A 62 -2.69 -9.00 -16.02
N GLY A 63 -3.04 -8.98 -14.73
CA GLY A 63 -2.72 -10.05 -13.80
C GLY A 63 -3.74 -11.18 -13.88
N ARG A 64 -4.15 -11.67 -12.71
CA ARG A 64 -5.10 -12.78 -12.55
C ARG A 64 -6.47 -12.52 -13.17
N THR A 65 -6.94 -11.27 -13.15
CA THR A 65 -8.24 -10.91 -13.72
C THR A 65 -8.05 -9.95 -14.90
N PRO A 66 -8.85 -10.07 -15.98
CA PRO A 66 -8.76 -9.18 -17.13
C PRO A 66 -9.03 -7.69 -16.83
N LEU A 67 -9.47 -7.37 -15.60
CA LEU A 67 -9.88 -6.03 -15.18
C LEU A 67 -8.96 -5.44 -14.10
N ALA A 68 -7.98 -6.18 -13.58
CA ALA A 68 -7.03 -5.70 -12.57
C ALA A 68 -5.61 -5.73 -13.12
N CYS A 69 -4.96 -4.56 -13.16
CA CYS A 69 -3.50 -4.48 -13.29
C CYS A 69 -2.92 -4.51 -11.87
N ASP A 70 -2.28 -5.62 -11.51
CA ASP A 70 -1.59 -5.77 -10.24
C ASP A 70 -0.15 -5.26 -10.39
N TYR A 71 0.12 -4.10 -9.81
CA TYR A 71 1.44 -3.48 -9.84
C TYR A 71 1.87 -2.99 -8.47
N LYS A 72 3.19 -2.92 -8.27
CA LYS A 72 3.83 -2.38 -7.07
C LYS A 72 4.96 -1.45 -7.47
N VAL A 73 5.12 -0.38 -6.70
CA VAL A 73 6.25 0.54 -6.86
C VAL A 73 7.02 0.56 -5.56
N SER A 74 8.30 0.25 -5.64
CA SER A 74 9.24 0.35 -4.52
C SER A 74 10.55 0.84 -5.08
N ALA A 75 11.24 1.75 -4.39
CA ALA A 75 12.61 2.12 -4.77
C ALA A 75 12.82 2.70 -6.19
N GLY A 76 11.76 3.15 -6.87
CA GLY A 76 11.84 3.50 -8.30
C GLY A 76 11.80 2.28 -9.24
N VAL A 77 11.57 1.07 -8.73
CA VAL A 77 11.22 -0.11 -9.51
C VAL A 77 9.70 -0.25 -9.53
N LEU A 78 9.14 -0.33 -10.74
CA LEU A 78 7.77 -0.75 -10.98
C LEU A 78 7.77 -2.26 -11.28
N GLY A 79 7.13 -3.05 -10.43
CA GLY A 79 6.80 -4.45 -10.72
C GLY A 79 5.37 -4.58 -11.20
N GLN A 80 5.13 -5.39 -12.22
CA GLN A 80 3.82 -5.68 -12.78
C GLN A 80 3.65 -7.19 -12.93
N GLN A 81 2.47 -7.69 -12.59
CA GLN A 81 2.15 -9.08 -12.86
C GLN A 81 1.84 -9.30 -14.35
N VAL A 82 2.39 -10.38 -14.92
CA VAL A 82 2.19 -10.79 -16.31
C VAL A 82 1.57 -12.18 -16.31
N GLY A 83 0.26 -12.25 -16.58
CA GLY A 83 -0.50 -13.49 -16.46
C GLY A 83 -0.66 -13.94 -15.00
N GLN A 84 -0.71 -15.25 -14.75
CA GLN A 84 -0.92 -15.79 -13.40
C GLN A 84 0.38 -16.05 -12.64
N ARG A 85 1.51 -16.24 -13.32
CA ARG A 85 2.74 -16.79 -12.72
C ARG A 85 4.00 -15.96 -13.00
N GLY A 86 3.90 -14.99 -13.91
CA GLY A 86 5.03 -14.16 -14.33
C GLY A 86 5.00 -12.77 -13.72
N LEU A 87 6.17 -12.15 -13.58
CA LEU A 87 6.34 -10.78 -13.13
C LEU A 87 7.32 -10.04 -14.05
N LYS A 88 7.08 -8.76 -14.27
CA LYS A 88 7.93 -7.89 -15.07
C LYS A 88 8.30 -6.63 -14.29
N PHE A 89 9.55 -6.22 -14.38
CA PHE A 89 10.10 -5.13 -13.59
C PHE A 89 10.74 -4.07 -14.47
N HIS A 90 10.52 -2.80 -14.08
CA HIS A 90 11.09 -1.63 -14.73
C HIS A 90 11.73 -0.73 -13.67
N LEU A 91 13.05 -0.62 -13.68
CA LEU A 91 13.76 0.44 -12.96
C LEU A 91 13.57 1.75 -13.71
N LEU A 92 12.90 2.70 -13.06
CA LEU A 92 12.59 4.01 -13.62
C LEU A 92 13.84 4.88 -13.62
N SER A 93 14.16 5.45 -14.79
CA SER A 93 15.31 6.34 -14.91
C SER A 93 15.13 7.61 -14.09
N SER A 94 16.24 8.10 -13.54
CA SER A 94 16.25 9.33 -12.77
C SER A 94 17.53 10.12 -13.02
N SER A 95 17.46 11.05 -13.99
CA SER A 95 18.58 11.90 -14.40
C SER A 95 19.26 12.65 -13.24
N PRO A 96 18.54 13.25 -12.26
CA PRO A 96 19.21 13.93 -11.13
C PRO A 96 20.10 13.01 -10.29
N TRP A 97 19.78 11.72 -10.29
CA TRP A 97 20.41 10.68 -9.48
C TRP A 97 21.31 9.76 -10.30
N GLY A 98 21.41 9.97 -11.63
CA GLY A 98 22.24 9.15 -12.51
C GLY A 98 21.78 7.70 -12.60
N ILE A 99 20.47 7.45 -12.42
CA ILE A 99 19.88 6.12 -12.51
C ILE A 99 19.42 5.91 -13.95
N ASP A 100 20.03 4.94 -14.62
CA ASP A 100 19.61 4.51 -15.96
C ASP A 100 18.43 3.54 -15.88
N ALA A 101 17.59 3.54 -16.91
CA ALA A 101 16.45 2.62 -16.96
C ALA A 101 16.96 1.19 -17.19
N GLN A 102 16.35 0.23 -16.48
CA GLN A 102 16.60 -1.19 -16.64
C GLN A 102 15.28 -1.95 -16.65
N GLU A 103 15.24 -3.05 -17.38
CA GLU A 103 14.10 -3.96 -17.45
C GLU A 103 14.58 -5.40 -17.27
N TRP A 104 13.81 -6.19 -16.55
CA TRP A 104 13.97 -7.63 -16.43
C TRP A 104 12.63 -8.27 -16.09
N ASP A 105 12.54 -9.58 -16.26
CA ASP A 105 11.33 -10.35 -16.01
C ASP A 105 11.65 -11.69 -15.35
N ILE A 106 10.62 -12.23 -14.70
CA ILE A 106 10.56 -13.60 -14.21
C ILE A 106 9.36 -14.23 -14.91
N GLU A 107 9.62 -15.02 -15.94
CA GLU A 107 8.57 -15.58 -16.81
C GLU A 107 7.61 -16.51 -16.05
N ASP A 108 8.13 -17.33 -15.13
CA ASP A 108 7.35 -18.31 -14.37
C ASP A 108 7.94 -18.53 -12.97
N LEU A 109 7.15 -18.23 -11.94
CA LEU A 109 7.48 -18.46 -10.54
C LEU A 109 7.23 -19.88 -10.03
N GLY A 110 6.58 -20.73 -10.83
CA GLY A 110 6.21 -22.09 -10.39
C GLY A 110 4.79 -22.18 -9.80
N PHE A 111 4.17 -21.05 -9.46
CA PHE A 111 2.88 -20.97 -8.75
C PHE A 111 2.06 -19.74 -9.18
N GLU A 112 0.76 -19.77 -8.93
CA GLU A 112 -0.14 -18.64 -9.19
C GLU A 112 0.09 -17.52 -8.16
N VAL A 113 0.54 -16.36 -8.64
CA VAL A 113 0.77 -15.17 -7.82
C VAL A 113 -0.56 -14.51 -7.49
N TYR A 114 -0.83 -14.39 -6.20
CA TYR A 114 -1.99 -13.68 -5.67
C TYR A 114 -1.68 -12.24 -5.27
N HIS A 115 -0.54 -12.03 -4.62
CA HIS A 115 -0.04 -10.72 -4.20
C HIS A 115 1.49 -10.75 -4.26
N PHE A 116 2.12 -9.58 -4.43
CA PHE A 116 3.57 -9.48 -4.30
C PHE A 116 4.01 -8.13 -3.74
N VAL A 117 5.21 -8.08 -3.18
CA VAL A 117 5.85 -6.91 -2.57
C VAL A 117 7.33 -6.91 -2.93
N LEU A 118 7.93 -5.73 -3.03
CA LEU A 118 9.30 -5.53 -3.49
C LEU A 118 10.13 -4.82 -2.41
N ASP A 119 11.26 -5.40 -2.03
CA ASP A 119 12.35 -4.71 -1.36
C ASP A 119 13.62 -4.79 -2.19
N VAL A 120 13.78 -3.76 -3.02
CA VAL A 120 14.90 -3.63 -3.95
C VAL A 120 16.24 -3.50 -3.23
N ALA A 121 16.26 -2.94 -2.01
CA ALA A 121 17.50 -2.76 -1.26
C ALA A 121 18.14 -4.10 -0.88
N GLN A 122 17.30 -5.12 -0.71
CA GLN A 122 17.72 -6.45 -0.27
C GLN A 122 17.67 -7.50 -1.38
N ASP A 123 17.37 -7.13 -2.63
CA ASP A 123 17.04 -8.07 -3.71
C ASP A 123 15.89 -9.03 -3.32
N LEU A 124 14.91 -8.56 -2.55
CA LEU A 124 13.83 -9.40 -2.03
C LEU A 124 12.52 -9.16 -2.78
N LEU A 125 11.98 -10.25 -3.31
CA LEU A 125 10.62 -10.37 -3.83
C LEU A 125 9.83 -11.26 -2.87
N ILE A 126 8.76 -10.73 -2.30
CA ILE A 126 7.79 -11.50 -1.53
C ILE A 126 6.60 -11.74 -2.45
N ALA A 127 6.22 -13.00 -2.66
CA ALA A 127 5.06 -13.37 -3.47
C ALA A 127 4.16 -14.34 -2.71
N THR A 128 2.85 -14.16 -2.80
CA THR A 128 1.90 -15.03 -2.11
C THR A 128 1.16 -15.94 -3.09
N GLU A 129 0.90 -17.16 -2.65
CA GLU A 129 0.16 -18.19 -3.37
C GLU A 129 -1.01 -18.64 -2.49
N LEU A 130 -2.23 -18.60 -3.00
CA LEU A 130 -3.38 -19.14 -2.27
C LEU A 130 -3.38 -20.67 -2.35
N GLN A 131 -3.66 -21.33 -1.22
CA GLN A 131 -3.86 -22.77 -1.17
C GLN A 131 -5.37 -23.07 -1.17
N THR A 132 -5.82 -23.90 -2.10
CA THR A 132 -7.23 -24.28 -2.23
C THR A 132 -7.39 -25.80 -2.17
N GLU A 133 -8.41 -26.28 -1.45
CA GLU A 133 -8.77 -27.71 -1.40
C GLU A 133 -9.86 -28.07 -2.43
N ALA A 134 -10.80 -27.15 -2.66
CA ALA A 134 -11.87 -27.27 -3.62
C ALA A 134 -12.02 -25.96 -4.40
N VAL A 135 -12.93 -25.94 -5.37
CA VAL A 135 -13.29 -24.71 -6.08
C VAL A 135 -13.79 -23.69 -5.05
N ASP A 136 -13.14 -22.53 -5.01
CA ASP A 136 -13.44 -21.38 -4.14
C ASP A 136 -13.26 -21.58 -2.63
N VAL A 137 -12.72 -22.74 -2.17
CA VAL A 137 -12.40 -22.96 -0.75
C VAL A 137 -10.91 -22.73 -0.54
N ILE A 138 -10.58 -21.63 0.14
CA ILE A 138 -9.20 -21.26 0.44
C ILE A 138 -8.86 -21.78 1.84
N VAL A 139 -7.81 -22.61 1.93
CA VAL A 139 -7.37 -23.29 3.16
C VAL A 139 -6.05 -22.77 3.70
N GLY A 140 -5.46 -21.80 3.02
CA GLY A 140 -4.28 -21.11 3.50
C GLY A 140 -3.61 -20.29 2.42
N MET A 141 -2.41 -19.82 2.75
CA MET A 141 -1.56 -19.08 1.85
C MET A 141 -0.11 -19.45 2.09
N ARG A 142 0.65 -19.57 0.99
CA ARG A 142 2.09 -19.64 1.03
C ARG A 142 2.69 -18.27 0.74
N VAL A 143 3.70 -17.90 1.51
CA VAL A 143 4.45 -16.65 1.33
C VAL A 143 5.87 -17.03 0.92
N HIS A 144 6.18 -16.83 -0.35
CA HIS A 144 7.45 -17.16 -0.97
C HIS A 144 8.44 -15.99 -0.85
N LEU A 145 9.65 -16.28 -0.38
CA LEU A 145 10.77 -15.35 -0.27
C LEU A 145 11.77 -15.62 -1.40
N LEU A 146 11.78 -14.74 -2.38
CA LEU A 146 12.51 -14.93 -3.63
C LEU A 146 13.51 -13.79 -3.87
N SER A 147 14.53 -14.06 -4.68
CA SER A 147 15.39 -13.02 -5.23
C SER A 147 14.62 -12.24 -6.30
N LEU A 148 14.59 -10.92 -6.19
CA LEU A 148 13.88 -10.03 -7.11
C LEU A 148 14.44 -10.10 -8.54
N HIS A 149 15.75 -10.33 -8.70
CA HIS A 149 16.38 -10.42 -10.01
C HIS A 149 16.30 -11.81 -10.64
N THR A 150 16.21 -12.87 -9.84
CA THR A 150 16.33 -14.25 -10.35
C THR A 150 15.07 -15.10 -10.21
N GLY A 151 14.11 -14.68 -9.37
CA GLY A 151 12.92 -15.46 -9.03
C GLY A 151 13.18 -16.74 -8.24
N LYS A 152 14.44 -17.02 -7.86
CA LYS A 152 14.83 -18.21 -7.08
C LYS A 152 14.65 -17.94 -5.58
N PRO A 153 14.60 -18.98 -4.73
CA PRO A 153 14.61 -18.81 -3.28
C PRO A 153 15.71 -17.85 -2.81
N HIS A 154 15.34 -16.88 -1.98
CA HIS A 154 16.25 -15.83 -1.58
C HIS A 154 17.42 -16.41 -0.76
N PRO A 155 18.69 -16.11 -1.07
CA PRO A 155 19.85 -16.75 -0.44
C PRO A 155 19.98 -16.49 1.07
N HIS A 156 19.42 -15.40 1.56
CA HIS A 156 19.42 -15.05 3.00
C HIS A 156 18.22 -15.61 3.78
N ALA A 157 17.24 -16.23 3.12
CA ALA A 157 16.10 -16.83 3.80
C ALA A 157 16.43 -18.27 4.20
N GLN A 158 16.51 -18.54 5.51
CA GLN A 158 16.66 -19.90 6.03
C GLN A 158 15.41 -20.75 5.77
N VAL A 159 14.24 -20.10 5.79
CA VAL A 159 12.94 -20.68 5.48
C VAL A 159 12.37 -19.92 4.28
N PRO A 160 12.51 -20.43 3.05
CA PRO A 160 12.16 -19.68 1.84
C PRO A 160 10.64 -19.58 1.59
N VAL A 161 9.83 -20.36 2.30
CA VAL A 161 8.36 -20.35 2.17
C VAL A 161 7.73 -20.43 3.56
N PHE A 162 6.88 -19.47 3.89
CA PHE A 162 6.00 -19.55 5.06
C PHE A 162 4.63 -20.08 4.68
N THR A 163 3.99 -20.80 5.58
CA THR A 163 2.60 -21.24 5.43
C THR A 163 1.75 -20.51 6.46
N VAL A 164 0.67 -19.91 6.00
CA VAL A 164 -0.35 -19.27 6.82
C VAL A 164 -1.62 -20.08 6.65
N ASP A 165 -1.98 -20.84 7.67
CA ASP A 165 -3.18 -21.67 7.68
C ASP A 165 -4.39 -20.81 8.03
N TYR A 166 -5.40 -20.79 7.16
CA TYR A 166 -6.70 -20.18 7.45
C TYR A 166 -7.76 -20.83 6.57
N SER A 167 -8.99 -20.95 7.06
CA SER A 167 -10.10 -21.47 6.25
C SER A 167 -11.09 -20.36 5.93
N ASP A 168 -11.24 -20.04 4.65
CA ASP A 168 -12.29 -19.15 4.14
C ASP A 168 -13.08 -19.86 3.03
N ASN A 169 -14.40 -19.94 3.21
CA ASN A 169 -15.32 -20.58 2.27
C ASN A 169 -15.84 -19.61 1.20
N ASP A 170 -15.63 -18.30 1.36
CA ASP A 170 -16.19 -17.28 0.47
C ASP A 170 -15.22 -16.84 -0.64
N GLY A 171 -13.97 -17.32 -0.59
CA GLY A 171 -12.96 -17.09 -1.61
C GLY A 171 -12.51 -15.63 -1.75
N ARG A 172 -12.82 -14.74 -0.78
CA ARG A 172 -12.61 -13.28 -0.90
C ARG A 172 -11.67 -12.75 0.18
N ILE A 173 -10.39 -12.75 -0.17
CA ILE A 173 -9.32 -12.44 0.77
C ILE A 173 -8.56 -11.19 0.35
N GLY A 174 -8.43 -10.24 1.25
CA GLY A 174 -7.43 -9.18 1.18
C GLY A 174 -6.10 -9.68 1.72
N VAL A 175 -5.02 -9.36 1.02
CA VAL A 175 -3.66 -9.55 1.52
C VAL A 175 -2.96 -8.20 1.46
N ASN A 176 -2.43 -7.78 2.60
CA ASN A 176 -1.48 -6.69 2.70
C ASN A 176 -0.18 -7.28 3.22
N ALA A 177 0.93 -7.03 2.55
CA ALA A 177 2.24 -7.48 3.00
C ALA A 177 3.22 -6.32 2.91
N GLU A 178 4.13 -6.27 3.87
CA GLU A 178 5.16 -5.25 3.94
C GLU A 178 6.44 -5.83 4.52
N CYS A 179 7.58 -5.26 4.16
CA CYS A 179 8.86 -5.63 4.74
C CYS A 179 9.63 -4.38 5.16
N CYS A 180 10.27 -4.46 6.33
CA CYS A 180 11.11 -3.39 6.87
C CYS A 180 12.35 -4.02 7.51
N GLY A 181 13.49 -3.90 6.81
CA GLY A 181 14.71 -4.57 7.22
C GLY A 181 14.53 -6.09 7.24
N ASP A 182 14.77 -6.71 8.39
CA ASP A 182 14.66 -8.17 8.54
C ASP A 182 13.23 -8.63 8.86
N SER A 183 12.29 -7.71 9.01
CA SER A 183 10.90 -8.02 9.38
C SER A 183 9.99 -8.05 8.16
N LEU A 184 9.16 -9.09 8.09
CA LEU A 184 8.10 -9.28 7.11
C LEU A 184 6.78 -9.35 7.86
N GLY A 185 5.86 -8.46 7.54
CA GLY A 185 4.48 -8.49 8.00
C GLY A 185 3.58 -8.98 6.88
N VAL A 186 2.61 -9.84 7.21
CA VAL A 186 1.54 -10.25 6.30
C VAL A 186 0.23 -10.17 7.06
N MET A 187 -0.68 -9.35 6.56
CA MET A 187 -2.04 -9.22 7.04
C MET A 187 -2.99 -9.85 6.02
N VAL A 188 -3.77 -10.81 6.50
CA VAL A 188 -4.86 -11.45 5.77
C VAL A 188 -6.17 -10.91 6.31
N THR A 189 -7.06 -10.45 5.42
CA THR A 189 -8.38 -9.96 5.77
C THR A 189 -9.44 -10.65 4.93
N THR A 190 -10.58 -11.00 5.50
CA THR A 190 -11.73 -11.50 4.72
C THR A 190 -12.80 -10.42 4.64
N ARG A 191 -13.40 -10.21 3.46
CA ARG A 191 -14.23 -9.01 3.16
C ARG A 191 -15.62 -8.97 3.80
N PHE A 192 -16.07 -10.02 4.49
CA PHE A 192 -17.42 -10.10 5.01
C PHE A 192 -17.50 -9.80 6.50
N PHE A 193 -18.74 -9.52 6.95
CA PHE A 193 -19.04 -9.02 8.29
C PHE A 193 -18.57 -9.96 9.42
N ASP A 194 -18.24 -11.21 9.09
CA ASP A 194 -17.74 -12.28 9.95
C ASP A 194 -16.23 -12.51 9.84
N GLY A 195 -15.53 -11.57 9.21
CA GLY A 195 -14.18 -11.80 8.78
C GLY A 195 -13.13 -11.92 9.87
N ILE A 196 -12.13 -12.75 9.59
CA ILE A 196 -10.87 -12.82 10.34
C ILE A 196 -9.91 -11.80 9.72
N CYS A 197 -9.37 -10.94 10.55
CA CYS A 197 -8.14 -10.22 10.23
C CYS A 197 -7.00 -10.88 11.01
N GLU A 198 -5.95 -11.31 10.33
CA GLU A 198 -4.79 -11.90 10.96
C GLU A 198 -3.53 -11.20 10.46
N LEU A 199 -2.72 -10.70 11.38
CA LEU A 199 -1.42 -10.10 11.12
C LEU A 199 -0.35 -10.98 11.74
N LEU A 200 0.52 -11.48 10.87
CA LEU A 200 1.70 -12.22 11.25
C LEU A 200 2.94 -11.41 10.91
N VAL A 201 3.92 -11.37 11.83
CA VAL A 201 5.22 -10.74 11.61
C VAL A 201 6.32 -11.75 11.87
N TRP A 202 7.15 -12.00 10.86
CA TRP A 202 8.33 -12.84 10.96
C TRP A 202 9.60 -12.01 10.83
N ASN A 203 10.68 -12.53 11.39
CA ASN A 203 12.00 -12.26 10.86
C ASN A 203 12.21 -13.15 9.62
N TRP A 204 12.19 -12.58 8.42
CA TRP A 204 12.16 -13.36 7.18
C TRP A 204 13.48 -14.11 6.90
N LYS A 205 14.60 -13.61 7.42
CA LYS A 205 15.92 -14.27 7.25
C LYS A 205 16.01 -15.55 8.05
N THR A 206 15.52 -15.53 9.30
CA THR A 206 15.60 -16.67 10.23
C THR A 206 14.35 -17.56 10.19
N GLY A 207 13.23 -17.04 9.69
CA GLY A 207 11.93 -17.69 9.75
C GLY A 207 11.24 -17.62 11.12
N GLN A 208 11.81 -16.88 12.08
CA GLN A 208 11.24 -16.75 13.42
C GLN A 208 9.96 -15.88 13.39
N LEU A 209 8.83 -16.46 13.77
CA LEU A 209 7.60 -15.72 14.06
C LEU A 209 7.80 -14.84 15.31
N ARG A 210 7.45 -13.57 15.21
CA ARG A 210 7.58 -12.55 16.27
C ARG A 210 6.22 -12.07 16.77
N LEU A 211 5.27 -11.90 15.86
CA LEU A 211 3.91 -11.44 16.18
C LEU A 211 2.91 -12.33 15.44
N ASP A 212 1.87 -12.75 16.14
CA ASP A 212 0.74 -13.48 15.58
C ASP A 212 -0.53 -12.97 16.27
N ILE A 213 -1.20 -12.05 15.61
CA ILE A 213 -2.38 -11.39 16.15
C ILE A 213 -3.54 -11.55 15.20
N TYR A 214 -4.69 -11.88 15.76
CA TYR A 214 -5.91 -11.99 14.97
C TYR A 214 -7.03 -11.19 15.60
N ASN A 215 -8.02 -10.85 14.79
CA ASN A 215 -9.26 -10.26 15.22
C ASN A 215 -10.40 -10.97 14.51
N MET A 216 -11.39 -11.43 15.28
CA MET A 216 -12.63 -11.98 14.73
C MET A 216 -13.73 -10.93 14.89
N MET A 217 -14.45 -10.64 13.82
CA MET A 217 -15.57 -9.69 13.88
C MET A 217 -16.78 -10.23 14.67
N TYR A 218 -16.94 -11.55 14.79
CA TYR A 218 -17.97 -12.17 15.64
C TYR A 218 -17.39 -13.28 16.50
N ASP A 219 -17.00 -12.96 17.73
CA ASP A 219 -17.26 -13.95 18.77
C ASP A 219 -18.78 -14.10 18.88
N ALA A 220 -19.27 -15.34 18.95
CA ALA A 220 -20.68 -15.74 18.92
C ALA A 220 -21.55 -15.19 20.08
N GLU A 221 -21.10 -14.15 20.75
CA GLU A 221 -21.78 -13.41 21.81
C GLU A 221 -22.43 -12.15 21.18
N PRO A 222 -23.73 -12.18 20.81
CA PRO A 222 -24.47 -11.05 20.23
C PRO A 222 -24.55 -9.78 21.11
N TRP A 223 -23.85 -9.77 22.25
CA TRP A 223 -23.79 -8.68 23.22
C TRP A 223 -22.39 -8.05 23.34
N LEU A 224 -21.35 -8.66 22.73
CA LEU A 224 -20.00 -8.10 22.76
C LEU A 224 -19.86 -6.99 21.72
N ASP A 225 -19.24 -5.92 22.19
CA ASP A 225 -19.07 -4.65 21.51
C ASP A 225 -18.43 -4.77 20.12
N LYS A 226 -19.07 -4.11 19.17
CA LYS A 226 -18.81 -4.16 17.72
C LYS A 226 -17.43 -3.56 17.41
N PHE A 227 -16.38 -4.35 17.56
CA PHE A 227 -15.01 -3.97 17.24
C PHE A 227 -14.82 -4.00 15.72
N ILE A 228 -14.45 -2.86 15.10
CA ILE A 228 -14.15 -2.80 13.67
C ILE A 228 -12.65 -3.07 13.49
N GLY A 229 -12.37 -4.18 12.80
CA GLY A 229 -11.02 -4.73 12.64
C GLY A 229 -10.01 -3.82 11.94
N ALA A 230 -8.75 -4.25 11.99
CA ALA A 230 -7.68 -3.65 11.19
C ALA A 230 -7.77 -4.14 9.74
N ASN A 231 -7.57 -3.25 8.76
CA ASN A 231 -7.50 -3.62 7.34
C ASN A 231 -6.12 -3.39 6.71
N SER A 232 -5.25 -2.73 7.45
CA SER A 232 -3.87 -2.48 7.07
C SER A 232 -3.00 -2.41 8.33
N PHE A 233 -1.71 -2.43 8.10
CA PHE A 233 -0.69 -2.17 9.10
C PHE A 233 0.48 -1.48 8.40
N HIS A 234 1.40 -0.91 9.18
CA HIS A 234 2.63 -0.36 8.64
C HIS A 234 3.79 -0.50 9.61
N PHE A 235 5.00 -0.78 9.11
CA PHE A 235 6.21 -0.78 9.93
C PHE A 235 6.73 0.63 10.20
N LEU A 236 6.87 0.99 11.49
CA LEU A 236 7.63 2.20 11.86
C LEU A 236 9.13 1.96 11.75
N ASP A 237 9.56 0.76 12.12
CA ASP A 237 10.91 0.23 11.95
C ASP A 237 10.83 -1.30 11.93
N ALA A 238 11.95 -2.00 12.09
CA ALA A 238 11.97 -3.46 12.04
C ALA A 238 11.30 -4.12 13.27
N ASP A 239 11.09 -3.40 14.37
CA ASP A 239 10.58 -3.96 15.62
C ASP A 239 9.20 -3.40 16.01
N HIS A 240 8.77 -2.27 15.42
CA HIS A 240 7.50 -1.63 15.74
C HIS A 240 6.52 -1.64 14.57
N VAL A 241 5.30 -2.09 14.84
CA VAL A 241 4.20 -2.12 13.86
C VAL A 241 3.06 -1.22 14.32
N LEU A 242 2.55 -0.43 13.40
CA LEU A 242 1.31 0.33 13.54
C LEU A 242 0.14 -0.43 12.94
N VAL A 243 -0.94 -0.50 13.69
CA VAL A 243 -2.19 -1.16 13.28
C VAL A 243 -3.35 -0.18 13.50
N PRO A 244 -3.85 0.50 12.45
CA PRO A 244 -5.06 1.29 12.53
C PRO A 244 -6.28 0.40 12.75
N THR A 245 -7.12 0.79 13.71
CA THR A 245 -8.35 0.08 14.08
C THR A 245 -9.47 1.07 14.29
N ILE A 246 -10.71 0.62 14.13
CA ILE A 246 -11.87 1.41 14.49
C ILE A 246 -12.57 0.72 15.66
N GLU A 247 -12.71 1.41 16.78
CA GLU A 247 -13.35 0.88 17.97
C GLU A 247 -14.77 1.46 18.07
N GLU A 248 -15.82 0.62 18.00
CA GLU A 248 -17.16 1.08 18.40
C GLU A 248 -17.34 0.94 19.91
N ASN A 249 -18.08 1.89 20.47
CA ASN A 249 -18.39 1.92 21.89
C ASN A 249 -19.92 2.08 22.03
N LYS A 250 -20.60 1.30 22.89
CA LYS A 250 -22.07 1.29 22.98
C LYS A 250 -22.62 2.71 23.12
N GLY A 251 -23.30 3.18 22.06
CA GLY A 251 -23.98 4.46 22.04
C GLY A 251 -23.10 5.69 21.82
N ILE A 252 -21.82 5.54 21.50
CA ILE A 252 -20.91 6.62 21.10
C ILE A 252 -20.45 6.40 19.66
N ASN A 253 -20.17 7.49 18.94
CA ASN A 253 -19.51 7.46 17.63
C ASN A 253 -18.25 6.57 17.68
N SER A 254 -17.99 5.83 16.60
CA SER A 254 -16.79 5.02 16.47
C SER A 254 -15.52 5.86 16.65
N ARG A 255 -14.44 5.25 17.15
CA ARG A 255 -13.16 5.90 17.39
C ARG A 255 -12.10 5.29 16.49
N ALA A 256 -11.37 6.13 15.78
CA ALA A 256 -10.16 5.70 15.08
C ALA A 256 -9.01 5.64 16.08
N VAL A 257 -8.44 4.44 16.28
CA VAL A 257 -7.35 4.18 17.22
C VAL A 257 -6.18 3.55 16.48
N LEU A 258 -5.00 4.12 16.65
CA LEU A 258 -3.76 3.63 16.09
C LEU A 258 -2.99 2.88 17.16
N HIS A 259 -2.94 1.56 17.07
CA HIS A 259 -2.17 0.72 18.00
C HIS A 259 -0.74 0.59 17.50
N MET A 260 0.22 0.71 18.41
CA MET A 260 1.64 0.45 18.18
C MET A 260 2.08 -0.74 19.01
N PHE A 261 2.58 -1.76 18.33
CA PHE A 261 3.07 -2.99 18.93
C PHE A 261 4.59 -3.08 18.80
N ASP A 262 5.27 -3.40 19.90
CA ASP A 262 6.68 -3.81 19.90
C ASP A 262 6.76 -5.34 19.74
N CYS A 263 7.21 -5.78 18.57
CA CYS A 263 7.33 -7.19 18.21
C CYS A 263 8.40 -7.95 19.02
N ARG A 264 9.20 -7.27 19.86
CA ARG A 264 10.19 -7.91 20.74
C ARG A 264 9.59 -8.29 22.10
N GLU A 265 8.60 -7.54 22.55
CA GLU A 265 7.98 -7.73 23.86
C GLU A 265 6.77 -8.68 23.80
N ILE A 266 6.13 -8.77 22.63
CA ILE A 266 4.96 -9.62 22.44
C ILE A 266 5.40 -11.05 22.18
N SER A 267 4.87 -11.98 22.98
CA SER A 267 5.05 -13.42 22.73
C SER A 267 4.51 -13.80 21.35
N PRO A 268 5.21 -14.66 20.59
CA PRO A 268 4.79 -15.11 19.25
C PRO A 268 3.62 -16.09 19.27
N ALA A 269 3.06 -16.40 20.45
CA ALA A 269 1.83 -17.17 20.54
C ALA A 269 0.66 -16.35 19.97
N ARG A 270 -0.16 -17.00 19.15
CA ARG A 270 -1.39 -16.45 18.58
C ARG A 270 -2.28 -15.82 19.65
N LYS A 271 -2.65 -14.55 19.47
CA LYS A 271 -3.46 -13.77 20.43
C LYS A 271 -4.53 -12.96 19.73
N ALA A 272 -5.67 -12.75 20.40
CA ALA A 272 -6.64 -11.79 19.91
C ALA A 272 -6.08 -10.37 20.06
N LEU A 273 -6.32 -9.51 19.07
CA LEU A 273 -5.88 -8.12 19.05
C LEU A 273 -6.30 -7.37 20.32
N ARG A 274 -7.53 -7.62 20.79
CA ARG A 274 -8.07 -7.04 22.03
C ARG A 274 -7.24 -7.36 23.28
N ASP A 275 -6.61 -8.53 23.33
CA ASP A 275 -5.82 -8.96 24.49
C ASP A 275 -4.46 -8.24 24.55
N LEU A 276 -4.08 -7.58 23.46
CA LEU A 276 -2.83 -6.85 23.31
C LEU A 276 -2.99 -5.33 23.43
N ILE A 277 -4.22 -4.82 23.41
CA ILE A 277 -4.49 -3.37 23.56
C ILE A 277 -3.93 -2.85 24.90
N SER A 278 -3.91 -3.67 25.95
CA SER A 278 -3.33 -3.31 27.25
C SER A 278 -1.80 -3.36 27.30
N CYS A 279 -1.16 -4.02 26.33
CA CYS A 279 0.29 -4.19 26.26
C CYS A 279 0.96 -3.17 25.32
N GLY A 280 0.19 -2.49 24.46
CA GLY A 280 0.70 -1.56 23.45
C GLY A 280 0.58 -0.08 23.82
N THR A 281 1.11 0.77 22.94
CA THR A 281 0.80 2.21 22.94
C THR A 281 -0.33 2.46 21.95
N ALA A 282 -1.37 3.18 22.36
CA ALA A 282 -2.50 3.52 21.50
C ALA A 282 -2.62 5.05 21.34
N PHE A 283 -2.80 5.50 20.09
CA PHE A 283 -3.09 6.90 19.78
C PHE A 283 -4.53 7.02 19.31
N ILE A 284 -5.35 7.72 20.09
CA ILE A 284 -6.75 7.99 19.73
C ILE A 284 -6.76 9.23 18.84
N LEU A 285 -7.28 9.10 17.62
CA LEU A 285 -7.43 10.24 16.72
C LEU A 285 -8.56 11.17 17.20
N PRO A 286 -8.41 12.49 17.02
CA PRO A 286 -9.50 13.41 17.34
C PRO A 286 -10.71 13.13 16.45
N PRO A 287 -11.94 13.27 16.98
CA PRO A 287 -13.14 13.14 16.16
C PRO A 287 -13.13 14.20 15.06
N LEU A 288 -13.37 13.80 13.82
CA LEU A 288 -13.38 14.72 12.68
C LEU A 288 -14.61 15.65 12.70
N ALA A 289 -15.76 15.13 13.14
CA ALA A 289 -17.00 15.89 13.29
C ALA A 289 -17.97 15.22 14.28
N GLN A 290 -19.06 15.92 14.65
CA GLN A 290 -20.16 15.33 15.41
C GLN A 290 -20.99 14.40 14.52
N ASN A 291 -21.38 13.23 15.03
CA ASN A 291 -22.14 12.17 14.33
C ASN A 291 -21.38 11.54 13.15
N PHE A 292 -20.06 11.42 13.29
CA PHE A 292 -19.21 10.73 12.32
C PHE A 292 -19.10 9.25 12.66
N GLU A 293 -19.17 8.41 11.65
CA GLU A 293 -18.84 6.99 11.76
C GLU A 293 -17.69 6.69 10.79
N TYR A 294 -16.57 6.26 11.35
CA TYR A 294 -15.46 5.73 10.58
C TYR A 294 -15.87 4.37 10.00
N THR A 295 -15.73 4.22 8.68
CA THR A 295 -16.00 2.96 7.97
C THR A 295 -14.71 2.28 7.50
N GLN A 296 -13.63 3.04 7.42
CA GLN A 296 -12.33 2.56 6.99
C GLN A 296 -11.24 3.39 7.66
N PHE A 297 -10.19 2.73 8.13
CA PHE A 297 -9.02 3.40 8.65
C PHE A 297 -7.80 2.61 8.19
N ASP A 298 -7.14 3.13 7.15
CA ASP A 298 -5.97 2.53 6.58
C ASP A 298 -4.73 3.38 6.77
N CYS A 299 -3.57 2.73 6.77
CA CYS A 299 -2.28 3.38 6.77
C CYS A 299 -1.42 2.92 5.59
N ALA A 300 -0.62 3.84 5.08
CA ALA A 300 0.48 3.58 4.18
C ALA A 300 1.61 4.54 4.52
N ALA A 301 2.86 4.11 4.46
CA ALA A 301 3.98 5.05 4.53
C ALA A 301 4.91 4.90 3.35
N ASN A 302 5.68 5.96 3.13
CA ASN A 302 6.74 5.92 2.15
C ASN A 302 7.90 5.08 2.70
N ILE A 303 8.22 3.99 2.01
CA ILE A 303 9.52 3.34 2.17
C ILE A 303 10.53 4.21 1.42
N PRO A 304 11.52 4.81 2.10
CA PRO A 304 12.52 5.60 1.41
C PRO A 304 13.23 4.70 0.38
N PRO A 305 13.46 5.19 -0.85
CA PRO A 305 14.17 4.40 -1.84
C PRO A 305 15.55 3.98 -1.29
N PRO A 306 16.05 2.79 -1.67
CA PRO A 306 17.40 2.37 -1.41
C PRO A 306 18.38 3.47 -1.80
N LEU A 307 19.39 3.66 -0.97
CA LEU A 307 20.44 4.63 -1.21
C LEU A 307 21.15 4.29 -2.51
N ALA A 308 20.97 5.13 -3.54
CA ALA A 308 21.91 5.11 -4.65
C ALA A 308 23.29 5.49 -4.08
N PRO A 309 24.33 4.64 -4.21
CA PRO A 309 25.64 4.87 -3.58
C PRO A 309 26.32 6.16 -4.07
N THR A 310 25.88 6.70 -5.20
CA THR A 310 26.38 7.93 -5.81
C THR A 310 25.58 9.18 -5.43
N SER A 311 24.50 9.02 -4.65
CA SER A 311 23.65 10.15 -4.31
C SER A 311 24.32 11.08 -3.30
N PRO A 312 24.33 12.40 -3.51
CA PRO A 312 24.86 13.35 -2.54
C PRO A 312 24.01 13.52 -1.28
N PHE A 313 22.74 13.14 -1.32
CA PHE A 313 21.86 13.18 -0.15
C PHE A 313 20.79 12.09 -0.25
N HIS A 314 20.10 11.81 0.84
CA HIS A 314 19.04 10.81 0.88
C HIS A 314 17.97 11.18 1.89
N PRO A 315 16.76 10.61 1.80
CA PRO A 315 15.72 10.87 2.80
C PRO A 315 16.24 10.54 4.19
N ASP A 316 15.96 11.41 5.16
CA ASP A 316 16.31 11.18 6.55
C ASP A 316 15.55 9.95 7.06
N PRO A 317 16.25 8.86 7.45
CA PRO A 317 15.59 7.64 7.91
C PRO A 317 14.79 7.85 9.20
N THR A 318 15.04 8.94 9.93
CA THR A 318 14.30 9.32 11.15
C THR A 318 13.01 10.08 10.84
N LEU A 319 12.87 10.63 9.63
CA LEU A 319 11.69 11.39 9.19
C LEU A 319 10.82 10.52 8.29
N ARG A 320 10.07 9.60 8.89
CA ARG A 320 9.06 8.81 8.17
C ARG A 320 7.73 9.55 8.13
N MET A 321 7.12 9.60 6.94
CA MET A 321 5.77 10.10 6.75
C MET A 321 4.81 8.92 6.59
N VAL A 322 3.99 8.69 7.61
CA VAL A 322 2.85 7.77 7.54
C VAL A 322 1.63 8.57 7.14
N VAL A 323 0.97 8.13 6.07
CA VAL A 323 -0.29 8.67 5.56
C VAL A 323 -1.41 7.76 6.01
N PHE A 324 -2.48 8.37 6.48
CA PHE A 324 -3.68 7.67 6.90
C PHE A 324 -4.82 8.00 5.95
N GLN A 325 -5.56 6.97 5.54
CA GLN A 325 -6.80 7.12 4.79
C GLN A 325 -7.96 6.79 5.72
N LEU A 326 -8.88 7.73 5.87
CA LEU A 326 -10.09 7.59 6.66
C LEU A 326 -11.29 7.57 5.72
N GLY A 327 -12.07 6.49 5.78
CA GLY A 327 -13.38 6.40 5.14
C GLY A 327 -14.47 6.78 6.13
N GLU A 328 -15.46 7.51 5.64
CA GLU A 328 -16.51 8.08 6.48
C GLU A 328 -17.91 7.84 5.91
N THR A 329 -18.85 7.62 6.81
CA THR A 329 -20.28 7.80 6.52
C THR A 329 -20.84 8.85 7.45
N VAL A 330 -21.38 9.93 6.86
CA VAL A 330 -22.17 10.90 7.62
C VAL A 330 -23.52 10.25 7.86
N GLY A 331 -23.84 10.00 9.13
CA GLY A 331 -25.13 9.45 9.52
C GLY A 331 -26.25 10.32 8.95
N SER A 332 -26.88 9.86 7.86
CA SER A 332 -28.14 10.42 7.42
C SER A 332 -29.12 10.07 8.52
N ARG A 333 -29.48 11.06 9.35
CA ARG A 333 -30.69 10.92 10.16
C ARG A 333 -31.80 10.56 9.18
N CYS A 334 -32.25 9.31 9.22
CA CYS A 334 -33.54 8.91 8.68
C CYS A 334 -34.62 9.67 9.48
N ALA A 335 -34.81 10.94 9.14
CA ALA A 335 -36.06 11.61 9.37
C ALA A 335 -37.01 11.06 8.31
N THR A 336 -37.87 10.13 8.70
CA THR A 336 -39.05 9.77 7.90
C THR A 336 -39.93 11.01 7.74
N SER A 337 -39.83 11.68 6.59
CA SER A 337 -40.82 12.62 6.06
C SER A 337 -40.58 12.83 4.56
N PRO A 338 -41.61 12.74 3.69
CA PRO A 338 -41.43 12.85 2.25
C PRO A 338 -41.53 14.31 1.82
N THR A 339 -40.48 14.89 1.23
CA THR A 339 -40.63 15.96 0.21
C THR A 339 -39.30 16.29 -0.48
N THR A 340 -39.27 15.99 -1.77
CA THR A 340 -38.71 16.72 -2.92
C THR A 340 -37.42 17.58 -2.80
N GLN A 341 -36.49 17.26 -3.73
CA GLN A 341 -35.55 18.12 -4.48
C GLN A 341 -34.23 18.58 -3.84
N GLY A 342 -33.15 18.37 -4.61
CA GLY A 342 -32.03 19.32 -4.70
C GLY A 342 -30.62 18.73 -4.82
N LEU A 343 -30.28 18.05 -5.93
CA LEU A 343 -28.88 17.77 -6.28
C LEU A 343 -28.16 19.08 -6.64
N ARG A 344 -27.19 19.50 -5.82
CA ARG A 344 -26.21 20.53 -6.17
C ARG A 344 -24.87 19.88 -6.49
N HIS A 345 -24.48 19.90 -7.75
CA HIS A 345 -23.11 19.64 -8.17
C HIS A 345 -22.23 20.85 -7.86
N PHE A 346 -21.14 20.67 -7.12
CA PHE A 346 -20.02 21.60 -7.13
C PHE A 346 -19.07 21.21 -8.26
N ALA A 347 -19.07 22.02 -9.33
CA ALA A 347 -18.05 22.00 -10.37
C ALA A 347 -17.15 23.23 -10.20
N CYS A 348 -15.83 23.01 -10.21
CA CYS A 348 -14.83 24.08 -10.29
C CYS A 348 -14.58 24.42 -11.77
N PRO A 349 -14.57 25.71 -12.17
CA PRO A 349 -14.63 26.08 -13.59
C PRO A 349 -13.24 26.11 -14.23
N ARG A 350 -13.09 25.47 -15.39
CA ARG A 350 -12.09 25.87 -16.39
C ARG A 350 -12.76 26.02 -17.73
N GLY A 351 -12.65 27.22 -18.27
CA GLY A 351 -13.26 27.62 -19.53
C GLY A 351 -12.56 26.97 -20.73
N GLN A 352 -13.36 26.63 -21.72
CA GLN A 352 -12.96 26.64 -23.12
C GLN A 352 -14.08 27.28 -23.96
N PRO A 353 -13.75 28.08 -24.99
CA PRO A 353 -14.73 28.61 -25.90
C PRO A 353 -15.17 27.56 -26.92
N GLN A 354 -16.48 27.55 -27.16
CA GLN A 354 -17.16 26.79 -28.22
C GLN A 354 -16.79 27.31 -29.61
N GLN A 355 -16.68 26.40 -30.58
CA GLN A 355 -17.20 26.65 -31.92
C GLN A 355 -17.98 25.44 -32.46
N VAL A 356 -19.05 25.80 -33.14
CA VAL A 356 -20.18 25.01 -33.62
C VAL A 356 -19.91 24.49 -35.03
N SER A 357 -20.36 23.27 -35.34
CA SER A 357 -20.89 23.00 -36.69
C SER A 357 -21.77 21.74 -36.71
N ARG A 358 -22.92 21.90 -37.38
CA ARG A 358 -24.01 20.95 -37.57
C ARG A 358 -23.77 20.06 -38.78
N HIS A 359 -24.42 18.89 -38.76
CA HIS A 359 -25.06 18.11 -39.85
C HIS A 359 -24.79 16.61 -39.60
N GLY A 360 -25.69 15.67 -39.79
CA GLY A 360 -27.04 15.58 -40.30
C GLY A 360 -27.36 14.07 -40.30
N ARG A 361 -28.58 13.67 -39.91
CA ARG A 361 -29.06 12.29 -40.11
C ARG A 361 -29.33 12.05 -41.61
N PRO A 362 -29.36 10.81 -42.10
CA PRO A 362 -30.65 10.11 -42.12
C PRO A 362 -30.62 8.59 -41.86
N ARG A 363 -31.86 8.10 -41.70
CA ARG A 363 -32.36 6.74 -41.42
C ARG A 363 -32.02 5.72 -42.51
N GLY A 364 -31.94 4.44 -42.10
CA GLY A 364 -32.14 3.27 -42.96
C GLY A 364 -32.75 2.11 -42.17
N ARG A 365 -33.88 1.57 -42.64
CA ARG A 365 -34.70 0.51 -42.02
C ARG A 365 -34.39 -0.86 -42.64
N ALA A 366 -34.69 -1.90 -41.85
CA ALA A 366 -35.43 -3.12 -42.19
C ALA A 366 -34.70 -4.48 -42.38
N ARG A 367 -35.21 -5.45 -41.59
CA ARG A 367 -35.61 -6.84 -41.93
C ARG A 367 -34.52 -7.86 -42.27
N LYS A 368 -34.62 -9.18 -42.00
CA LYS A 368 -35.49 -10.10 -41.21
C LYS A 368 -34.90 -11.52 -41.43
N ARG A 369 -35.18 -12.47 -40.52
CA ARG A 369 -35.15 -13.96 -40.65
C ARG A 369 -33.76 -14.63 -40.66
N ARG A 370 -33.52 -15.86 -40.18
CA ARG A 370 -34.28 -16.97 -39.51
C ARG A 370 -33.22 -17.96 -38.96
N LEU A 371 -33.39 -18.51 -37.75
CA LEU A 371 -33.54 -19.95 -37.41
C LEU A 371 -32.48 -20.93 -37.93
N ALA A 372 -31.71 -21.57 -37.03
CA ALA A 372 -31.72 -23.03 -36.76
C ALA A 372 -30.53 -23.49 -35.88
N ASP A 373 -30.87 -24.03 -34.70
CA ASP A 373 -30.38 -25.22 -33.98
C ASP A 373 -29.00 -25.88 -34.28
N SER A 374 -28.24 -26.15 -33.21
CA SER A 374 -27.70 -27.47 -32.79
C SER A 374 -26.71 -27.25 -31.63
N ASN A 375 -27.03 -27.68 -30.40
CA ASN A 375 -26.66 -28.97 -29.80
C ASN A 375 -25.18 -29.34 -29.96
N TYR A 376 -24.41 -29.22 -28.87
CA TYR A 376 -23.37 -30.17 -28.50
C TYR A 376 -23.26 -30.24 -26.98
N ASP A 377 -23.70 -31.38 -26.43
CA ASP A 377 -23.24 -31.93 -25.17
C ASP A 377 -21.85 -32.54 -25.40
N LEU A 378 -20.89 -32.19 -24.54
CA LEU A 378 -19.87 -33.06 -23.94
C LEU A 378 -19.19 -32.32 -22.79
#